data_AF-A0A7C6DAT1-F1
#
_entry.id   AF-A0A7C6DAT1-F1
#
_cell.length_a   1.000
_cell.length_b   1.000
_cell.length_c   1.000
_cell.angle_alpha   90.00
_cell.angle_beta   90.00
_cell.angle_gamma   90.00
#
_symmetry.space_group_name_H-M   'P 1'
#
loop_
_entity.id
_entity.type
_entity.pdbx_description
1 polymer ?
#
loop_
_entity_poly.entity_id
_entity_poly.type
_entity_poly.pdbx_seq_one_letter_code
_entity_poly.pdbx_strand_id
1 'polypeptide(L)'
;MAYDEDGYREVIDFFISTNESVYVWEEKLHAIKSRGVEQVLLFVMNGLAGLDEAVHGVYPKAEIQHCIVHKVRSSIKNFRKKDLSAFTTDLKAVYESSNMELAKSALDELSQKWGKSYRKVVDS
;
A
#
# COMPACT_ATOMS: atom_id res chain seq x y z
N MET A 1 8.55 2.10 -10.26
CA MET A 1 8.25 0.92 -11.10
C MET A 1 6.81 1.04 -11.53
N ALA A 2 6.49 0.70 -12.78
CA ALA A 2 5.14 0.66 -13.31
C ALA A 2 4.97 -0.54 -14.26
N TYR A 3 3.73 -0.80 -14.62
CA TYR A 3 3.35 -1.68 -15.72
C TYR A 3 2.68 -0.84 -16.80
N ASP A 4 2.98 -1.11 -18.06
CA ASP A 4 2.29 -0.50 -19.19
C ASP A 4 1.02 -1.28 -19.58
N GLU A 5 0.37 -0.86 -20.67
CA GLU A 5 -0.85 -1.48 -21.19
C GLU A 5 -0.64 -2.90 -21.76
N ASP A 6 0.59 -3.22 -22.16
CA ASP A 6 1.00 -4.54 -22.64
C ASP A 6 1.41 -5.48 -21.48
N GLY A 7 1.45 -4.95 -20.24
CA GLY A 7 1.83 -5.69 -19.04
C GLY A 7 3.33 -5.80 -18.81
N TYR A 8 4.16 -5.04 -19.53
CA TYR A 8 5.59 -4.97 -19.29
C TYR A 8 5.90 -4.16 -18.05
N ARG A 9 6.80 -4.71 -17.23
CA ARG A 9 7.21 -4.11 -15.96
C ARG A 9 8.52 -3.37 -16.10
N GLU A 10 8.51 -2.08 -15.78
CA GLU A 10 9.69 -1.23 -15.91
C GLU A 10 9.93 -0.33 -14.70
N VAL A 11 11.20 0.06 -14.51
CA VAL A 11 11.57 1.06 -13.51
C VAL A 11 11.51 2.44 -14.17
N ILE A 12 10.45 3.18 -13.87
CA ILE A 12 10.19 4.51 -14.48
C ILE A 12 11.13 5.61 -13.95
N ASP A 13 11.52 5.53 -12.69
CA ASP A 13 12.46 6.49 -12.09
C ASP A 13 13.05 5.97 -10.77
N PHE A 14 14.11 6.65 -10.32
CA PHE A 14 14.73 6.52 -9.02
C PHE A 14 15.13 7.91 -8.49
N PHE A 15 14.65 8.25 -7.30
CA PHE A 15 14.94 9.53 -6.66
C PHE A 15 15.57 9.33 -5.29
N ILE A 16 16.49 10.23 -4.93
CA ILE A 16 17.01 10.38 -3.57
C ILE A 16 16.49 11.71 -3.04
N SER A 17 15.86 11.70 -1.88
CA SER A 17 15.42 12.90 -1.16
C SER A 17 15.85 12.83 0.31
N THR A 18 16.02 14.00 0.93
CA THR A 18 16.34 14.15 2.36
C THR A 18 15.11 14.45 3.22
N ASN A 19 13.97 14.73 2.61
CA ASN A 19 12.69 14.97 3.28
C ASN A 19 11.51 14.36 2.53
N GLU A 20 10.44 14.07 3.28
CA GLU A 20 9.15 13.63 2.75
C GLU A 20 8.18 14.81 2.90
N SER A 21 7.71 15.36 1.78
CA SER A 21 6.71 16.44 1.75
C SER A 21 5.90 16.38 0.46
N VAL A 22 4.69 16.95 0.49
CA VAL A 22 3.82 17.07 -0.69
C VAL A 22 4.59 17.67 -1.87
N TYR A 23 5.30 18.79 -1.64
CA TYR A 23 6.09 19.48 -2.66
C TYR A 23 7.13 18.58 -3.32
N VAL A 24 7.86 17.78 -2.53
CA VAL A 24 8.87 16.87 -3.09
C VAL A 24 8.22 15.78 -3.93
N TRP A 25 7.09 15.23 -3.47
CA TRP A 25 6.37 14.22 -4.22
C TRP A 25 5.81 14.79 -5.53
N GLU A 26 5.20 15.97 -5.50
CA GLU A 26 4.69 16.65 -6.70
C GLU A 26 5.80 16.92 -7.71
N GLU A 27 6.96 17.42 -7.26
CA GLU A 27 8.13 17.64 -8.13
C GLU A 27 8.51 16.35 -8.88
N LYS A 28 8.54 15.21 -8.17
CA LYS A 28 8.91 13.92 -8.76
C LYS A 28 7.83 13.40 -9.71
N LEU A 29 6.56 13.55 -9.36
CA LEU A 29 5.43 13.15 -10.20
C LEU A 29 5.34 14.00 -11.47
N HIS A 30 5.62 15.30 -11.38
CA HIS A 30 5.73 16.19 -12.53
C HIS A 30 6.89 15.83 -13.45
N ALA A 31 8.04 15.41 -12.90
CA ALA A 31 9.17 14.92 -13.68
C ALA A 31 8.84 13.61 -14.44
N ILE A 32 7.99 12.76 -13.88
CA ILE A 32 7.46 11.57 -14.59
C ILE A 32 6.49 12.01 -15.69
N LYS A 33 5.59 12.95 -15.39
CA LYS A 33 4.59 13.47 -16.34
C LYS A 33 5.23 14.16 -17.54
N SER A 34 6.27 14.96 -17.32
CA SER A 34 7.00 15.66 -18.39
C SER A 34 7.75 14.73 -19.34
N ARG A 35 7.99 13.47 -18.93
CA ARG A 35 8.58 12.41 -19.76
C ARG A 35 7.55 11.62 -20.56
N GLY A 36 6.27 11.98 -20.50
CA GLY A 36 5.22 11.43 -21.35
C GLY A 36 4.25 10.48 -20.66
N VAL A 37 4.34 10.29 -19.34
CA VAL A 37 3.32 9.54 -18.59
C VAL A 37 2.12 10.46 -18.36
N GLU A 38 1.16 10.43 -19.28
CA GLU A 38 0.01 11.35 -19.25
C GLU A 38 -1.07 10.93 -18.26
N GLN A 39 -1.34 9.63 -18.19
CA GLN A 39 -2.38 9.04 -17.36
C GLN A 39 -1.84 7.84 -16.58
N VAL A 40 -2.22 7.76 -15.32
CA VAL A 40 -2.00 6.59 -14.46
C VAL A 40 -3.36 6.18 -13.91
N LEU A 41 -3.69 4.89 -14.01
CA LEU A 41 -4.95 4.37 -13.51
C LEU A 41 -4.91 4.10 -12.00
N LEU A 42 -3.79 3.54 -11.51
CA LEU A 42 -3.66 3.11 -10.13
C LEU A 42 -2.23 3.36 -9.62
N PHE A 43 -2.13 4.02 -8.48
CA PHE A 43 -0.92 4.05 -7.67
C PHE A 43 -1.02 3.08 -6.51
N VAL A 44 -0.05 2.17 -6.38
CA VAL A 44 0.06 1.25 -5.24
C VAL A 44 1.25 1.67 -4.36
N MET A 45 0.96 2.26 -3.20
CA MET A 45 1.96 2.95 -2.37
C MET A 45 1.87 2.62 -0.88
N ASN A 46 2.86 3.00 -0.08
CA ASN A 46 2.91 2.68 1.35
C ASN A 46 2.19 3.71 2.26
N GLY A 47 1.41 4.64 1.69
CA GLY A 47 0.74 5.69 2.47
C GLY A 47 1.70 6.66 3.17
N LEU A 48 2.72 7.11 2.45
CA LEU A 48 3.67 8.10 2.97
C LEU A 48 2.98 9.47 3.11
N ALA A 49 3.39 10.25 4.12
CA ALA A 49 2.78 11.54 4.39
C ALA A 49 2.87 12.46 3.16
N GLY A 50 1.72 13.04 2.79
CA GLY A 50 1.60 13.98 1.66
C GLY A 50 1.69 13.36 0.27
N LEU A 51 1.90 12.05 0.14
CA LEU A 51 2.00 11.40 -1.17
C LEU A 51 0.64 11.32 -1.87
N ASP A 52 -0.42 10.99 -1.12
CA ASP A 52 -1.77 10.89 -1.68
C ASP A 52 -2.26 12.24 -2.23
N GLU A 53 -1.96 13.32 -1.50
CA GLU A 53 -2.25 14.70 -1.92
C GLU A 53 -1.50 15.05 -3.21
N ALA A 54 -0.19 14.76 -3.25
CA ALA A 54 0.62 15.01 -4.44
C ALA A 54 0.17 14.20 -5.66
N VAL A 55 -0.24 12.94 -5.47
CA VAL A 55 -0.77 12.10 -6.55
C VAL A 55 -2.04 12.69 -7.13
N HIS A 56 -3.00 13.08 -6.30
CA HIS A 56 -4.23 13.72 -6.78
C HIS A 56 -3.98 15.10 -7.40
N GLY A 57 -2.95 15.83 -6.94
CA GLY A 57 -2.52 17.09 -7.55
C GLY A 57 -2.03 16.92 -8.99
N VAL A 58 -1.20 15.90 -9.26
CA VAL A 58 -0.58 15.69 -10.58
C VAL A 58 -1.39 14.78 -11.51
N TYR A 59 -2.04 13.75 -10.96
CA TYR A 59 -2.82 12.73 -11.64
C TYR A 59 -4.22 12.59 -11.00
N PRO A 60 -5.13 13.58 -11.19
CA PRO A 60 -6.40 13.67 -10.47
C PRO A 60 -7.40 12.53 -10.76
N LYS A 61 -7.17 11.74 -11.81
CA LYS A 61 -8.01 10.59 -12.18
C LYS A 61 -7.47 9.25 -11.67
N ALA A 62 -6.27 9.23 -11.10
CA ALA A 62 -5.65 8.00 -10.64
C ALA A 62 -6.30 7.56 -9.33
N GLU A 63 -6.57 6.27 -9.20
CA GLU A 63 -6.93 5.67 -7.92
C GLU A 63 -5.69 5.41 -7.08
N ILE A 64 -5.87 5.42 -5.76
CA ILE A 64 -4.82 5.14 -4.79
C ILE A 64 -5.19 3.89 -4.01
N GLN A 65 -4.26 2.94 -3.96
CA GLN A 65 -4.35 1.76 -3.13
C GLN A 65 -3.11 1.64 -2.25
N HIS A 66 -3.31 1.31 -0.97
CA HIS A 66 -2.20 0.97 -0.11
C HIS A 66 -1.66 -0.44 -0.43
N CYS A 67 -0.35 -0.54 -0.56
CA CYS A 67 0.32 -1.78 -0.93
C CYS A 67 0.15 -2.86 0.15
N ILE A 68 -0.61 -3.91 -0.16
CA ILE A 68 -0.82 -5.04 0.76
C ILE A 68 0.49 -5.70 1.19
N VAL A 69 1.48 -5.77 0.31
CA VAL A 69 2.81 -6.34 0.63
C VAL A 69 3.48 -5.52 1.74
N HIS A 70 3.42 -4.19 1.67
CA HIS A 70 3.97 -3.34 2.72
C HIS A 70 3.14 -3.43 4.01
N LYS A 71 1.81 -3.47 3.90
CA LYS A 71 0.92 -3.65 5.06
C LYS A 71 1.24 -4.96 5.80
N VAL A 72 1.31 -6.09 5.10
CA VAL A 72 1.66 -7.40 5.67
C VAL A 72 3.04 -7.34 6.34
N ARG A 73 4.07 -6.83 5.65
CA ARG A 73 5.43 -6.72 6.21
C ARG A 73 5.47 -5.85 7.46
N SER A 74 4.75 -4.73 7.48
CA SER A 74 4.63 -3.85 8.63
C SER A 74 3.95 -4.56 9.81
N SER A 75 2.84 -5.26 9.56
CA SER A 75 2.07 -5.96 10.57
C SER A 75 2.87 -7.07 11.25
N ILE A 76 3.66 -7.85 10.51
CA ILE A 76 4.39 -9.00 11.09
C ILE A 76 5.71 -8.63 11.76
N LYS A 77 6.20 -7.39 11.62
CA LYS A 77 7.53 -6.97 12.09
C LYS A 77 7.75 -7.25 13.59
N ASN A 78 6.70 -7.11 14.40
CA ASN A 78 6.75 -7.23 15.86
C ASN A 78 6.08 -8.52 16.40
N PHE A 79 5.85 -9.51 15.54
CA PHE A 79 5.24 -10.78 15.95
C PHE A 79 6.26 -11.75 16.52
N ARG A 80 5.83 -12.56 17.49
CA ARG A 80 6.62 -13.70 17.97
C ARG A 80 6.69 -14.75 16.87
N LYS A 81 7.86 -15.38 16.69
CA LYS A 81 8.08 -16.39 15.63
C LYS A 81 7.02 -17.50 15.61
N LYS A 82 6.59 -17.96 16.79
CA LYS A 82 5.55 -19.00 16.94
C LYS A 82 4.17 -18.59 16.42
N ASP A 83 3.86 -17.29 16.42
CA ASP A 83 2.55 -16.75 16.08
C ASP A 83 2.49 -16.27 14.62
N LEU A 84 3.65 -16.03 13.99
CA LEU A 84 3.78 -15.52 12.61
C LEU A 84 3.01 -16.33 11.58
N SER A 85 3.16 -17.65 11.59
CA SER A 85 2.53 -18.53 10.59
C SER A 85 1.00 -18.47 10.69
N ALA A 86 0.47 -18.58 11.91
CA ALA A 86 -0.97 -18.50 12.17
C ALA A 86 -1.53 -17.12 11.80
N PHE A 87 -0.87 -16.04 12.24
CA PHE A 87 -1.32 -14.68 11.93
C PHE A 87 -1.30 -14.38 10.43
N THR A 88 -0.26 -14.80 9.72
CA THR A 88 -0.17 -14.57 8.25
C THR A 88 -1.26 -15.33 7.50
N THR A 89 -1.66 -16.50 7.99
CA THR A 89 -2.77 -17.27 7.43
C THR A 89 -4.10 -16.56 7.65
N ASP A 90 -4.35 -16.06 8.86
CA ASP A 90 -5.57 -15.29 9.14
C ASP A 90 -5.60 -13.98 8.34
N LEU A 91 -4.45 -13.29 8.20
CA LEU A 91 -4.34 -12.05 7.43
C LEU A 91 -4.56 -12.29 5.93
N LYS A 92 -4.09 -13.43 5.39
CA LYS A 92 -4.37 -13.86 4.01
C LYS A 92 -5.86 -13.98 3.75
N ALA A 93 -6.61 -14.57 4.68
CA ALA A 93 -8.06 -14.71 4.54
C ALA A 93 -8.76 -13.35 4.34
N VAL A 94 -8.21 -12.26 4.89
CA VAL A 94 -8.74 -10.92 4.69
C VAL A 94 -8.53 -10.44 3.25
N TYR A 95 -7.30 -10.44 2.74
CA TYR A 95 -7.00 -9.82 1.44
C TYR A 95 -7.18 -10.75 0.23
N GLU A 96 -7.33 -12.06 0.44
CA GLU A 96 -7.69 -13.05 -0.59
C GLU A 96 -9.20 -13.34 -0.62
N SER A 97 -10.00 -12.64 0.21
CA SER A 97 -11.46 -12.76 0.21
C SER A 97 -12.07 -12.40 -1.15
N SER A 98 -13.10 -13.14 -1.55
CA SER A 98 -13.77 -12.96 -2.84
C SER A 98 -14.67 -11.72 -2.92
N ASN A 99 -15.02 -11.12 -1.78
CA ASN A 99 -15.79 -9.89 -1.71
C ASN A 99 -15.52 -9.14 -0.39
N MET A 100 -16.05 -7.91 -0.32
CA MET A 100 -15.84 -7.02 0.83
C MET A 100 -16.50 -7.52 2.13
N GLU A 101 -17.64 -8.21 2.04
CA GLU A 101 -18.35 -8.71 3.23
C GLU A 101 -17.55 -9.82 3.92
N LEU A 102 -17.03 -10.76 3.12
CA LEU A 102 -16.16 -11.82 3.61
C LEU A 102 -14.83 -11.27 4.14
N ALA A 103 -14.26 -10.27 3.46
CA ALA A 103 -13.05 -9.60 3.94
C ALA A 103 -13.25 -8.96 5.31
N LYS A 104 -14.40 -8.30 5.54
CA LYS A 104 -14.75 -7.69 6.83
C LYS A 104 -14.96 -8.75 7.91
N SER A 105 -15.68 -9.83 7.60
CA SER A 105 -15.86 -10.95 8.52
C SER A 105 -14.53 -11.57 8.94
N ALA A 106 -13.63 -11.83 7.99
CA ALA A 106 -12.29 -12.35 8.26
C ALA A 106 -11.46 -11.37 9.09
N LEU A 107 -11.59 -10.06 8.85
CA LEU A 107 -10.92 -9.03 9.62
C LEU A 107 -11.43 -8.97 11.07
N ASP A 108 -12.74 -9.12 11.28
CA ASP A 108 -13.35 -9.17 12.61
C ASP A 108 -12.86 -10.40 13.39
N GLU A 109 -12.81 -11.58 12.75
CA GLU A 109 -12.26 -12.81 13.33
C GLU A 109 -10.78 -12.68 13.70
N LEU A 110 -9.98 -12.11 12.79
CA LEU A 110 -8.56 -11.79 13.03
C LEU A 110 -8.42 -10.84 14.23
N SER A 111 -9.26 -9.82 14.30
CA SER A 111 -9.25 -8.82 15.37
C SER A 111 -9.61 -9.43 16.73
N GLN A 112 -10.61 -10.32 16.78
CA GLN A 112 -10.98 -11.04 17.98
C GLN A 112 -9.86 -11.96 18.48
N LYS A 113 -9.21 -12.68 17.55
CA LYS A 113 -8.15 -13.65 17.87
C LYS A 113 -6.86 -12.97 18.33
N TRP A 114 -6.43 -11.92 17.62
CA TRP A 114 -5.12 -11.30 17.84
C TRP A 114 -5.16 -9.97 18.60
N GLY A 115 -6.32 -9.31 18.70
CA GLY A 115 -6.47 -7.97 19.28
C GLY A 115 -6.05 -7.88 20.74
N LYS A 116 -6.11 -8.98 21.51
CA LYS A 116 -5.61 -9.00 22.90
C LYS A 116 -4.08 -9.05 22.99
N SER A 117 -3.42 -9.81 22.11
CA SER A 117 -1.97 -10.03 22.16
C SER A 117 -1.17 -9.03 21.31
N TYR A 118 -1.77 -8.55 20.22
CA TYR A 118 -1.13 -7.71 19.21
C TYR A 118 -1.99 -6.48 18.84
N ARG A 119 -2.64 -5.88 19.85
CA ARG A 119 -3.55 -4.73 19.70
C ARG A 119 -3.03 -3.65 18.75
N LYS A 120 -1.78 -3.21 18.93
CA LYS A 120 -1.18 -2.15 18.11
C LYS A 120 -1.11 -2.48 16.62
N VAL A 121 -1.02 -3.76 16.25
CA VAL A 121 -0.97 -4.18 14.85
C VAL A 121 -2.38 -4.28 14.27
N VAL A 122 -3.33 -4.80 15.06
CA VAL A 122 -4.73 -4.95 14.65
C VAL A 122 -5.40 -3.58 14.47
N ASP A 123 -5.11 -2.63 15.37
CA ASP A 123 -5.69 -1.28 15.34
C ASP A 123 -4.99 -0.33 14.32
N SER A 124 -3.91 -0.78 13.65
CA SER A 124 -3.09 0.04 12.73
C SER A 124 -3.55 0.05 11.29
#